data_AF-A0A923XRG2-F1
#
_entry.id   AF-A0A923XRG2-F1
#
_cell.length_a   1.000
_cell.length_b   1.000
_cell.length_c   1.000
_cell.angle_alpha   90.00
_cell.angle_beta   90.00
_cell.angle_gamma   90.00
#
_symmetry.space_group_name_H-M   'P 1'
#
loop_
_entity.id
_entity.type
_entity.pdbx_description
1 polymer ?
#
loop_
_entity_poly.entity_id
_entity_poly.type
_entity_poly.pdbx_seq_one_letter_code
_entity_poly.pdbx_strand_id
1 'polypeptide(L)'
;MSIKKVKFGEYFLLLLEIQKSIINYNCYKNDCYQRIGASNKKLTIEEYHQKRLSQNIADWSGQICENATLDDLDLNTIELLKKDIQQYKPSSWDSKYSNKLNAELLTRLGLVINNKITNACILMFGQSEKFENDKRFTGFARIQWQYYPDKDVTKYGKTREQFFIPFYPAIKEIWQKIDSKNDTLANQSLYQSEEKQYEEITIRELLLNSIAHREYANFGMRPFIEIIQTREGITFKNSGKPPFDSIYELEEKKQNITEIEHWLIS
;
A
#
# COMPACT_ATOMS: atom_id res chain seq x y z
N MET A 1 16.07 -7.76 13.81
CA MET A 1 17.43 -7.25 14.14
C MET A 1 17.76 -7.67 15.57
N SER A 2 18.97 -8.14 15.86
CA SER A 2 19.40 -8.38 17.25
C SER A 2 20.58 -7.50 17.60
N ILE A 3 20.56 -6.92 18.80
CA ILE A 3 21.64 -6.08 19.33
C ILE A 3 22.18 -6.75 20.58
N LYS A 4 23.48 -7.05 20.60
CA LYS A 4 24.17 -7.64 21.75
C LYS A 4 25.30 -6.71 22.18
N LYS A 5 25.38 -6.43 23.48
CA LYS A 5 26.52 -5.70 24.06
C LYS A 5 27.59 -6.69 24.46
N VAL A 6 28.79 -6.55 23.91
CA VAL A 6 29.94 -7.44 24.16
C VAL A 6 31.08 -6.61 24.74
N LYS A 7 31.69 -7.08 25.84
CA LYS A 7 32.86 -6.41 26.43
C LYS A 7 34.13 -6.92 25.73
N PHE A 8 34.95 -6.00 25.24
CA PHE A 8 36.23 -6.30 24.61
C PHE A 8 37.31 -5.40 25.22
N GLY A 9 38.11 -5.98 26.13
CA GLY A 9 39.03 -5.21 26.98
C GLY A 9 38.28 -4.24 27.89
N GLU A 10 38.64 -2.96 27.83
CA GLU A 10 37.97 -1.88 28.56
C GLU A 10 36.76 -1.29 27.82
N TYR A 11 36.56 -1.66 26.55
CA TYR A 11 35.50 -1.12 25.71
C TYR A 11 34.28 -2.04 25.67
N PHE A 12 33.13 -1.44 25.36
CA PHE A 12 31.91 -2.17 25.04
C PHE A 12 31.60 -2.00 23.55
N LEU A 13 31.46 -3.12 22.86
CA LEU A 13 31.04 -3.21 21.48
C LEU A 13 29.55 -3.53 21.42
N LEU A 14 28.82 -2.89 20.50
CA LEU A 14 27.47 -3.27 20.16
C LEU A 14 27.52 -4.08 18.87
N LEU A 15 27.25 -5.38 18.99
CA LEU A 15 27.11 -6.28 17.87
C LEU A 15 25.68 -6.20 17.36
N LEU A 16 25.49 -5.67 16.15
CA LEU A 16 24.21 -5.66 15.45
C LEU A 16 24.19 -6.79 14.41
N GLU A 17 23.34 -7.78 14.64
CA GLU A 17 23.09 -8.84 13.68
C GLU A 17 21.76 -8.55 12.96
N ILE A 18 21.87 -8.27 11.66
CA ILE A 18 20.75 -7.94 10.79
C ILE A 18 20.56 -9.12 9.85
N GLN A 19 19.44 -9.83 9.97
CA GLN A 19 19.07 -10.87 9.02
C GLN A 19 18.85 -10.26 7.64
N LYS A 20 19.26 -10.99 6.60
CA LYS A 20 19.05 -10.55 5.22
C LYS A 20 17.53 -10.42 4.99
N SER A 21 17.08 -9.21 4.68
CA SER A 21 15.68 -8.99 4.34
C SER A 21 15.33 -9.79 3.08
N ILE A 22 14.16 -10.43 3.15
CA ILE A 22 13.58 -11.22 2.08
C ILE A 22 12.91 -10.31 1.03
N ILE A 23 12.53 -9.09 1.43
CA ILE A 23 11.59 -8.24 0.68
C ILE A 23 12.29 -7.00 0.12
N ASN A 24 13.23 -6.38 0.86
CA ASN A 24 13.79 -5.07 0.50
C ASN A 24 15.32 -4.97 0.70
N TYR A 25 15.97 -4.20 -0.17
CA TYR A 25 17.31 -3.70 0.08
C TYR A 25 17.25 -2.52 1.06
N ASN A 26 18.35 -2.24 1.77
CA ASN A 26 18.40 -1.11 2.70
C ASN A 26 18.28 0.20 1.92
N CYS A 27 17.14 0.89 2.05
CA CYS A 27 16.92 2.17 1.39
C CYS A 27 16.95 3.32 2.42
N TYR A 28 17.64 4.39 2.07
CA TYR A 28 17.77 5.60 2.88
C TYR A 28 17.57 6.83 1.98
N LYS A 29 16.68 7.74 2.37
CA LYS A 29 16.35 8.96 1.60
C LYS A 29 16.06 8.68 0.11
N ASN A 30 15.19 7.70 -0.17
CA ASN A 30 14.78 7.24 -1.50
C ASN A 30 15.86 6.55 -2.35
N ASP A 31 17.06 6.34 -1.80
CA ASP A 31 18.13 5.61 -2.48
C ASP A 31 18.32 4.24 -1.83
N CYS A 32 18.30 3.18 -2.64
CA CYS A 32 18.51 1.82 -2.16
C CYS A 32 19.98 1.43 -2.30
N TYR A 33 20.52 0.73 -1.30
CA TYR A 33 21.92 0.35 -1.23
C TYR A 33 22.08 -1.15 -1.01
N GLN A 34 23.13 -1.70 -1.61
CA GLN A 34 23.58 -3.06 -1.38
C GLN A 34 24.99 -3.03 -0.81
N ARG A 35 25.22 -3.78 0.26
CA ARG A 35 26.57 -4.02 0.76
C ARG A 35 27.33 -4.95 -0.18
N ILE A 36 28.48 -4.49 -0.66
CA ILE A 36 29.43 -5.25 -1.48
C ILE A 36 30.76 -5.22 -0.73
N GLY A 37 31.12 -6.34 -0.11
CA GLY A 37 32.29 -6.43 0.78
C GLY A 37 32.19 -5.45 1.95
N ALA A 38 33.14 -4.51 2.03
CA ALA A 38 33.23 -3.54 3.11
C ALA A 38 32.39 -2.26 2.91
N SER A 39 31.84 -2.01 1.71
CA SER A 39 31.15 -0.76 1.38
C SER A 39 29.71 -0.96 0.89
N ASN A 40 28.92 0.11 0.87
CA ASN A 40 27.56 0.13 0.34
C ASN A 40 27.55 0.76 -1.06
N LYS A 41 27.10 0.00 -2.07
CA LYS A 41 26.86 0.49 -3.44
C LYS A 41 25.41 0.92 -3.56
N LYS A 42 25.17 2.12 -4.09
CA LYS A 42 23.83 2.56 -4.49
C LYS A 42 23.34 1.73 -5.67
N LEU A 43 22.10 1.23 -5.58
CA LEU A 43 21.41 0.52 -6.65
C LEU A 43 20.71 1.53 -7.56
N THR A 44 20.75 1.28 -8.87
CA THR A 44 19.82 1.94 -9.79
C THR A 44 18.41 1.35 -9.65
N ILE A 45 17.42 2.05 -10.19
CA ILE A 45 16.03 1.56 -10.21
C ILE A 45 15.97 0.23 -10.97
N GLU A 46 16.60 0.11 -12.14
CA GLU A 46 16.69 -1.13 -12.90
C GLU A 46 17.41 -2.26 -12.13
N GLU A 47 18.55 -1.99 -11.49
CA GLU A 47 19.28 -2.99 -10.70
C GLU A 47 18.45 -3.48 -9.51
N TYR A 48 17.72 -2.58 -8.86
CA TYR A 48 16.79 -2.91 -7.78
C TYR A 48 15.66 -3.82 -8.27
N HIS A 49 15.03 -3.47 -9.40
CA HIS A 49 13.97 -4.28 -10.01
C HIS A 49 14.48 -5.65 -10.45
N GLN A 50 15.62 -5.74 -11.12
CA GLN A 50 16.21 -7.03 -11.54
C GLN A 50 16.52 -7.93 -10.34
N LYS A 51 17.07 -7.36 -9.27
CA LYS A 51 17.36 -8.09 -8.04
C LYS A 51 16.09 -8.57 -7.34
N ARG A 52 15.04 -7.75 -7.31
CA ARG A 52 13.73 -8.12 -6.76
C ARG A 52 13.13 -9.29 -7.54
N LEU A 53 13.19 -9.25 -8.87
CA LEU A 53 12.74 -10.34 -9.75
C LEU A 53 13.54 -11.63 -9.54
N SER A 54 14.86 -11.54 -9.31
CA SER A 54 15.74 -12.71 -9.10
C SER A 54 15.50 -13.48 -7.80
N GLN A 55 14.78 -12.90 -6.84
CA GLN A 55 14.50 -13.52 -5.54
C GLN A 55 13.26 -14.44 -5.54
N ASN A 56 12.65 -14.68 -6.71
CA ASN A 56 11.53 -15.63 -6.90
C ASN A 56 10.30 -15.39 -6.01
N ILE A 57 10.17 -14.20 -5.41
CA ILE A 57 8.92 -13.72 -4.84
C ILE A 57 8.29 -12.89 -5.95
N ALA A 58 7.48 -13.56 -6.77
CA ALA A 58 6.84 -12.91 -7.90
C ALA A 58 5.83 -11.88 -7.38
N ASP A 59 6.23 -10.60 -7.37
CA ASP A 59 5.32 -9.49 -7.12
C ASP A 59 4.27 -9.47 -8.24
N TRP A 60 3.09 -10.03 -7.94
CA TRP A 60 1.99 -10.14 -8.88
C TRP A 60 1.59 -8.77 -9.45
N SER A 61 1.66 -7.71 -8.65
CA SER A 61 1.30 -6.35 -9.07
C SER A 61 2.24 -5.81 -10.16
N GLY A 62 3.52 -6.18 -10.09
CA GLY A 62 4.55 -5.82 -11.07
C GLY A 62 4.60 -6.71 -12.33
N GLN A 63 3.80 -7.77 -12.39
CA GLN A 63 3.72 -8.62 -13.57
C GLN A 63 2.99 -7.92 -14.73
N ILE A 64 3.37 -8.28 -15.95
CA ILE A 64 2.70 -7.80 -17.16
C ILE A 64 1.30 -8.41 -17.26
N CYS A 65 0.30 -7.56 -17.43
CA CYS A 65 -1.04 -7.98 -17.80
C CYS A 65 -1.06 -8.26 -19.30
N GLU A 66 -0.97 -9.53 -19.69
CA GLU A 66 -1.01 -9.94 -21.10
C GLU A 66 -2.29 -9.43 -21.77
N ASN A 67 -2.14 -8.96 -23.02
CA ASN A 67 -3.20 -8.39 -23.87
C ASN A 67 -3.83 -7.07 -23.39
N ALA A 68 -3.41 -6.51 -22.25
CA ALA A 68 -3.86 -5.19 -21.83
C ALA A 68 -3.19 -4.09 -22.68
N THR A 69 -4.02 -3.14 -23.10
CA THR A 69 -3.65 -1.98 -23.92
C THR A 69 -4.05 -0.67 -23.25
N LEU A 70 -3.54 0.46 -23.74
CA LEU A 70 -3.87 1.77 -23.17
C LEU A 70 -5.35 2.10 -23.25
N ASP A 71 -6.07 1.50 -24.22
CA ASP A 71 -7.51 1.66 -24.38
C ASP A 71 -8.28 1.03 -23.22
N ASP A 72 -7.67 0.11 -22.46
CA ASP A 72 -8.27 -0.55 -21.30
C ASP A 72 -8.18 0.27 -20.02
N LEU A 73 -7.53 1.44 -20.09
CA LEU A 73 -7.39 2.36 -18.98
C LEU A 73 -8.46 3.46 -19.03
N ASP A 74 -8.97 3.85 -17.85
CA ASP A 74 -9.82 5.01 -17.69
C ASP A 74 -8.98 6.30 -17.75
N LEU A 75 -9.12 7.01 -18.87
CA LEU A 75 -8.44 8.27 -19.12
C LEU A 75 -8.82 9.35 -18.09
N ASN A 76 -10.06 9.35 -17.58
CA ASN A 76 -10.48 10.34 -16.59
C ASN A 76 -9.68 10.18 -15.30
N THR A 77 -9.46 8.93 -14.87
CA THR A 77 -8.64 8.63 -13.70
C THR A 77 -7.17 9.06 -13.90
N ILE A 78 -6.62 8.90 -15.10
CA ILE A 78 -5.26 9.38 -15.42
C ILE A 78 -5.20 10.92 -15.37
N GLU A 79 -6.22 11.62 -15.85
CA GLU A 79 -6.28 13.08 -15.74
C GLU A 79 -6.43 13.55 -14.29
N LEU A 80 -7.14 12.81 -13.43
CA LEU A 80 -7.17 13.08 -11.99
C LEU A 80 -5.78 12.96 -11.37
N LEU A 81 -5.04 11.89 -11.70
CA LEU A 81 -3.65 11.74 -11.26
C LEU A 81 -2.78 12.92 -11.67
N LYS A 82 -2.89 13.39 -12.92
CA LYS A 82 -2.13 14.55 -13.40
C LYS A 82 -2.43 15.80 -12.58
N LYS A 83 -3.72 16.07 -12.31
CA LYS A 83 -4.15 17.19 -11.47
C LYS A 83 -3.60 17.09 -10.05
N ASP A 84 -3.65 15.91 -9.44
CA ASP A 84 -3.13 15.69 -8.09
C ASP A 84 -1.61 15.89 -8.04
N ILE A 85 -0.84 15.38 -9.01
CA ILE A 85 0.61 15.61 -9.03
C ILE A 85 0.91 17.11 -9.20
N GLN A 86 0.17 17.82 -10.05
CA GLN A 86 0.34 19.26 -10.21
C GLN A 86 0.05 20.03 -8.91
N GLN A 87 -0.99 19.64 -8.17
CA GLN A 87 -1.39 20.29 -6.92
C GLN A 87 -0.42 20.00 -5.77
N TYR A 88 -0.09 18.73 -5.53
CA TYR A 88 0.63 18.31 -4.32
C TYR A 88 2.14 18.16 -4.53
N LYS A 89 2.60 18.12 -5.78
CA LYS A 89 4.01 17.96 -6.15
C LYS A 89 4.42 18.96 -7.25
N PRO A 90 4.17 20.27 -7.07
CA PRO A 90 4.44 21.27 -8.10
C PRO A 90 5.91 21.34 -8.51
N SER A 91 6.84 21.08 -7.57
CA SER A 91 8.29 21.01 -7.86
C SER A 91 8.71 19.75 -8.61
N SER A 92 7.94 18.66 -8.50
CA SER A 92 8.14 17.44 -9.29
C SER A 92 7.45 17.53 -10.64
N TRP A 93 6.38 18.32 -10.72
CA TRP A 93 5.63 18.65 -11.92
C TRP A 93 6.34 19.73 -12.73
N ASP A 94 7.49 19.37 -13.31
CA ASP A 94 8.10 20.16 -14.37
C ASP A 94 7.11 20.27 -15.55
N SER A 95 7.14 21.34 -16.35
CA SER A 95 6.28 21.54 -17.54
C SER A 95 6.26 20.35 -18.51
N LYS A 96 7.22 19.45 -18.37
CA LYS A 96 7.32 18.14 -19.02
C LYS A 96 6.19 17.17 -18.68
N TYR A 97 5.52 17.24 -17.53
CA TYR A 97 4.46 16.26 -17.21
C TYR A 97 3.09 16.63 -17.78
N SER A 98 2.77 17.93 -17.97
CA SER A 98 1.48 18.33 -18.54
C SER A 98 1.36 17.96 -20.03
N ASN A 99 2.48 17.96 -20.75
CA ASN A 99 2.53 17.67 -22.19
C ASN A 99 2.91 16.22 -22.50
N LYS A 100 3.11 15.38 -21.48
CA LYS A 100 3.48 13.98 -21.67
C LYS A 100 2.28 13.15 -22.10
N LEU A 101 2.52 12.29 -23.08
CA LEU A 101 1.59 11.24 -23.44
C LEU A 101 1.36 10.32 -22.23
N ASN A 102 0.14 9.84 -22.04
CA ASN A 102 -0.24 8.99 -20.90
C ASN A 102 0.70 7.80 -20.72
N ALA A 103 1.14 7.18 -21.82
CA ALA A 103 2.10 6.07 -21.80
C ALA A 103 3.43 6.44 -21.13
N GLU A 104 3.97 7.62 -21.40
CA GLU A 104 5.24 8.07 -20.84
C GLU A 104 5.12 8.36 -19.34
N LEU A 105 4.02 8.98 -18.92
CA LEU A 105 3.71 9.19 -17.50
C LEU A 105 3.64 7.85 -16.76
N LEU A 106 2.85 6.91 -17.26
CA LEU A 106 2.67 5.59 -16.66
C LEU A 106 3.96 4.77 -16.63
N THR A 107 4.81 4.90 -17.66
CA THR A 107 6.13 4.26 -17.69
C THR A 107 7.02 4.78 -16.57
N ARG A 108 7.05 6.09 -16.33
CA ARG A 108 7.85 6.68 -15.23
C ARG A 108 7.35 6.29 -13.84
N LEU A 109 6.07 5.96 -13.71
CA LEU A 109 5.48 5.44 -12.48
C LEU A 109 5.71 3.93 -12.30
N GLY A 110 6.37 3.26 -13.26
CA GLY A 110 6.59 1.81 -13.25
C GLY A 110 5.34 1.00 -13.58
N LEU A 111 4.27 1.65 -14.04
CA LEU A 111 2.99 1.01 -14.36
C LEU A 111 2.97 0.45 -15.79
N VAL A 112 3.82 0.97 -16.66
CA VAL A 112 4.09 0.45 -18.01
C VAL A 112 5.57 0.09 -18.09
N ILE A 113 5.88 -1.13 -18.54
CA ILE A 113 7.25 -1.63 -18.68
C ILE A 113 7.39 -2.19 -20.10
N ASN A 114 8.37 -1.69 -20.87
CA ASN A 114 8.59 -2.10 -22.26
C ASN A 114 7.32 -2.01 -23.13
N ASN A 115 6.57 -0.91 -23.01
CA ASN A 115 5.27 -0.67 -23.66
C ASN A 115 4.16 -1.68 -23.30
N LYS A 116 4.35 -2.48 -22.25
CA LYS A 116 3.33 -3.41 -21.75
C LYS A 116 2.80 -2.94 -20.40
N ILE A 117 1.50 -3.10 -20.20
CA ILE A 117 0.78 -2.67 -19.00
C ILE A 117 0.96 -3.71 -17.89
N THR A 118 1.20 -3.23 -16.67
CA THR A 118 1.29 -4.09 -15.48
C THR A 118 -0.07 -4.35 -14.84
N ASN A 119 -0.19 -5.40 -14.02
CA ASN A 119 -1.40 -5.65 -13.23
C ASN A 119 -1.74 -4.47 -12.29
N ALA A 120 -0.73 -3.82 -11.70
CA ALA A 120 -0.91 -2.62 -10.87
C ALA A 120 -1.55 -1.47 -11.64
N CYS A 121 -1.18 -1.29 -12.91
CA CYS A 121 -1.78 -0.27 -13.77
C CYS A 121 -3.28 -0.52 -13.98
N ILE A 122 -3.68 -1.77 -14.20
CA ILE A 122 -5.09 -2.15 -14.33
C ILE A 122 -5.84 -1.95 -13.02
N LEU A 123 -5.27 -2.35 -11.89
CA LEU A 123 -5.91 -2.13 -10.59
C LEU A 123 -6.16 -0.64 -10.31
N MET A 124 -5.21 0.21 -10.63
CA MET A 124 -5.26 1.62 -10.28
C MET A 124 -6.03 2.47 -11.30
N PHE A 125 -5.97 2.12 -12.58
CA PHE A 125 -6.45 2.94 -13.71
C PHE A 125 -7.30 2.17 -14.72
N GLY A 126 -7.57 0.87 -14.54
CA GLY A 126 -8.31 0.07 -15.50
C GLY A 126 -9.81 0.38 -15.52
N GLN A 127 -10.42 0.28 -16.70
CA GLN A 127 -11.87 0.33 -16.90
C GLN A 127 -12.51 -0.96 -16.38
N SER A 128 -13.35 -0.85 -15.34
CA SER A 128 -13.98 -2.02 -14.70
C SER A 128 -14.67 -2.96 -15.67
N GLU A 129 -15.40 -2.41 -16.63
CA GLU A 129 -16.22 -3.08 -17.63
C GLU A 129 -15.41 -3.97 -18.58
N LYS A 130 -14.16 -3.59 -18.87
CA LYS A 130 -13.30 -4.35 -19.79
C LYS A 130 -12.66 -5.56 -19.15
N PHE A 131 -12.55 -5.56 -17.83
CA PHE A 131 -11.98 -6.67 -17.08
C PHE A 131 -13.06 -7.54 -16.43
N GLU A 132 -14.33 -7.37 -16.80
CA GLU A 132 -15.46 -8.11 -16.22
C GLU A 132 -15.30 -9.64 -16.29
N ASN A 133 -14.68 -10.14 -17.35
CA ASN A 133 -14.47 -11.57 -17.55
C ASN A 133 -13.12 -12.08 -17.02
N ASP A 134 -12.26 -11.18 -16.55
CA ASP A 134 -10.95 -11.53 -16.02
C ASP A 134 -11.01 -11.71 -14.50
N LYS A 135 -11.07 -12.96 -14.07
CA LYS A 135 -11.16 -13.35 -12.65
C LYS A 135 -10.04 -12.80 -11.76
N ARG A 136 -8.94 -12.29 -12.32
CA ARG A 136 -7.91 -11.59 -11.54
C ARG A 136 -8.42 -10.25 -11.00
N PHE A 137 -9.28 -9.61 -11.78
CA PHE A 137 -9.81 -8.28 -11.51
C PHE A 137 -11.29 -8.36 -11.09
N THR A 138 -12.10 -9.23 -11.69
CA THR A 138 -13.49 -9.39 -11.27
C THR A 138 -13.69 -10.24 -10.04
N GLY A 139 -14.40 -9.65 -9.08
CA GLY A 139 -14.69 -10.23 -7.78
C GLY A 139 -13.55 -10.10 -6.77
N PHE A 140 -12.30 -10.17 -7.25
CA PHE A 140 -11.10 -10.19 -6.42
C PHE A 140 -10.41 -8.84 -6.22
N ALA A 141 -10.49 -7.94 -7.22
CA ALA A 141 -10.08 -6.56 -7.05
C ALA A 141 -11.22 -5.73 -6.46
N ARG A 142 -11.54 -6.04 -5.20
CA ARG A 142 -12.57 -5.34 -4.44
C ARG A 142 -12.05 -4.92 -3.07
N ILE A 143 -12.50 -3.76 -2.63
CA ILE A 143 -12.34 -3.28 -1.25
C ILE A 143 -13.73 -3.12 -0.67
N GLN A 144 -13.93 -3.57 0.56
CA GLN A 144 -15.19 -3.44 1.27
C GLN A 144 -14.97 -2.71 2.58
N TRP A 145 -15.66 -1.60 2.75
CA TRP A 145 -15.70 -0.88 4.02
C TRP A 145 -16.99 -1.19 4.75
N GLN A 146 -16.86 -1.45 6.05
CA GLN A 146 -17.97 -1.72 6.96
C GLN A 146 -17.80 -0.86 8.21
N TYR A 147 -18.84 -0.12 8.56
CA TYR A 147 -18.89 0.64 9.81
C TYR A 147 -19.88 0.03 10.78
N TYR A 148 -19.40 -0.18 12.01
CA TYR A 148 -20.18 -0.61 13.15
C TYR A 148 -20.19 0.51 14.20
N PRO A 149 -21.38 1.01 14.60
CA PRO A 149 -21.46 2.08 15.60
C PRO A 149 -21.00 1.69 17.01
N ASP A 150 -20.85 0.39 17.26
CA ASP A 150 -20.47 -0.19 18.54
C ASP A 150 -19.31 -1.18 18.32
N LYS A 151 -18.60 -1.54 19.40
CA LYS A 151 -17.51 -2.53 19.40
C LYS A 151 -18.01 -3.92 19.00
N ASP A 152 -19.23 -4.27 19.40
CA ASP A 152 -19.82 -5.56 19.06
C ASP A 152 -20.32 -5.57 17.60
N VAL A 153 -19.44 -6.04 16.71
CA VAL A 153 -19.71 -6.20 15.26
C VAL A 153 -20.86 -7.17 14.94
N THR A 154 -21.43 -7.86 15.94
CA THR A 154 -22.53 -8.82 15.73
C THR A 154 -23.93 -8.23 15.95
N LYS A 155 -24.06 -7.04 16.57
CA LYS A 155 -25.35 -6.59 17.14
C LYS A 155 -26.02 -5.35 16.52
N TYR A 156 -25.38 -4.59 15.63
CA TYR A 156 -25.94 -3.29 15.19
C TYR A 156 -25.91 -3.03 13.68
N GLY A 157 -26.76 -2.09 13.25
CA GLY A 157 -26.97 -1.67 11.87
C GLY A 157 -25.66 -1.26 11.19
N LYS A 158 -25.18 -2.15 10.32
CA LYS A 158 -23.94 -1.97 9.57
C LYS A 158 -24.18 -1.12 8.32
N THR A 159 -23.33 -0.12 8.11
CA THR A 159 -23.16 0.45 6.77
C THR A 159 -22.11 -0.37 6.05
N ARG A 160 -22.42 -0.83 4.83
CA ARG A 160 -21.49 -1.60 4.01
C ARG A 160 -21.42 -0.97 2.63
N GLU A 161 -20.21 -0.65 2.20
CA GLU A 161 -19.93 -0.14 0.87
C GLU A 161 -18.82 -0.95 0.22
N GLN A 162 -18.88 -1.06 -1.10
CA GLN A 162 -17.93 -1.83 -1.91
C GLN A 162 -17.35 -0.93 -2.99
N PHE A 163 -16.05 -1.05 -3.17
CA PHE A 163 -15.27 -0.30 -4.13
C PHE A 163 -14.54 -1.28 -5.04
N PHE A 164 -14.55 -0.96 -6.33
CA PHE A 164 -13.95 -1.75 -7.39
C PHE A 164 -12.88 -0.90 -8.10
N ILE A 165 -12.18 -1.50 -9.06
CA ILE A 165 -11.25 -0.75 -9.92
C ILE A 165 -12.03 0.28 -10.77
N PRO A 166 -11.42 1.44 -11.12
CA PRO A 166 -10.07 1.85 -10.79
C PRO A 166 -9.91 2.26 -9.30
N PHE A 167 -8.87 1.76 -8.64
CA PHE A 167 -8.65 2.04 -7.22
C PHE A 167 -8.10 3.43 -6.93
N TYR A 168 -7.51 4.12 -7.91
CA TYR A 168 -6.98 5.46 -7.70
C TYR A 168 -8.03 6.45 -7.14
N PRO A 169 -9.21 6.64 -7.76
CA PRO A 169 -10.27 7.47 -7.18
C PRO A 169 -10.90 6.83 -5.94
N ALA A 170 -11.06 5.50 -5.94
CA ALA A 170 -11.68 4.77 -4.83
C ALA A 170 -10.95 4.97 -3.50
N ILE A 171 -9.62 5.10 -3.49
CA ILE A 171 -8.85 5.37 -2.27
C ILE A 171 -9.32 6.67 -1.59
N LYS A 172 -9.58 7.72 -2.38
CA LYS A 172 -10.09 8.99 -1.86
C LYS A 172 -11.51 8.85 -1.33
N GLU A 173 -12.36 8.12 -2.03
CA GLU A 173 -13.74 7.85 -1.60
C GLU A 173 -13.78 7.05 -0.29
N ILE A 174 -12.97 5.99 -0.18
CA ILE A 174 -12.85 5.18 1.04
C ILE A 174 -12.39 6.05 2.21
N TRP A 175 -11.40 6.91 1.99
CA TRP A 175 -10.97 7.87 3.03
C TRP A 175 -12.12 8.78 3.48
N GLN A 176 -12.90 9.35 2.54
CA GLN A 176 -14.05 10.19 2.90
C GLN A 176 -15.09 9.43 3.74
N LYS A 177 -15.32 8.14 3.46
CA LYS A 177 -16.22 7.31 4.28
C LYS A 177 -15.67 7.10 5.68
N ILE A 178 -14.39 6.75 5.78
CA ILE A 178 -13.71 6.57 7.08
C ILE A 178 -13.74 7.88 7.87
N ASP A 179 -13.40 9.00 7.23
CA ASP A 179 -13.32 10.32 7.86
C ASP A 179 -14.70 10.84 8.32
N SER A 180 -15.78 10.48 7.61
CA SER A 180 -17.15 10.81 8.03
C SER A 180 -17.57 10.15 9.36
N LYS A 181 -16.81 9.13 9.80
CA LYS A 181 -17.00 8.37 11.05
C LYS A 181 -15.75 8.42 11.94
N ASN A 182 -14.84 9.36 11.68
CA ASN A 182 -13.57 9.53 12.37
C ASN A 182 -13.76 10.51 13.52
N ASP A 183 -13.90 9.97 14.73
CA ASP A 183 -14.17 10.77 15.92
C ASP A 183 -12.92 11.54 16.36
N THR A 184 -13.12 12.62 17.10
CA THR A 184 -12.05 13.37 17.75
C THR A 184 -11.66 12.69 19.05
N LEU A 185 -10.36 12.54 19.30
CA LEU A 185 -9.84 11.92 20.51
C LEU A 185 -10.15 12.82 21.71
N ALA A 186 -10.91 12.30 22.67
CA ALA A 186 -11.15 12.98 23.93
C ALA A 186 -9.89 12.91 24.80
N ASN A 187 -9.22 14.05 25.03
CA ASN A 187 -8.15 14.15 26.01
C ASN A 187 -8.72 14.49 27.38
N GLN A 188 -8.12 13.95 28.46
CA GLN A 188 -8.47 14.24 29.86
C GLN A 188 -8.08 15.66 30.32
N SER A 189 -7.79 16.56 29.39
CA SER A 189 -7.35 17.93 29.68
C SER A 189 -8.53 18.90 29.67
N LEU A 190 -8.38 20.06 30.32
CA LEU A 190 -9.36 21.14 30.28
C LEU A 190 -9.59 21.71 28.87
N TYR A 191 -8.71 21.38 27.92
CA TYR A 191 -8.80 21.75 26.51
C TYR A 191 -9.26 20.56 25.68
N GLN A 192 -10.28 20.77 24.85
CA GLN A 192 -10.69 19.82 23.81
C GLN A 192 -9.55 19.65 22.81
N SER A 193 -9.17 18.40 22.53
CA SER A 193 -8.24 18.13 21.42
C SER A 193 -8.99 18.29 20.10
N GLU A 194 -8.33 18.77 19.06
CA GLU A 194 -8.84 18.74 17.68
C GLU A 194 -8.32 17.50 16.91
N GLU A 195 -7.58 16.62 17.58
CA GLU A 195 -6.92 15.48 16.96
C GLU A 195 -7.93 14.38 16.64
N LYS A 196 -8.04 14.04 15.35
CA LYS A 196 -8.87 12.92 14.89
C LYS A 196 -8.21 11.58 15.21
N GLN A 197 -9.02 10.53 15.34
CA GLN A 197 -8.53 9.16 15.55
C GLN A 197 -7.56 8.70 14.43
N TYR A 198 -7.86 9.07 13.18
CA TYR A 198 -7.07 8.71 12.00
C TYR A 198 -6.67 9.93 11.18
N GLU A 199 -5.46 9.90 10.63
CA GLU A 199 -5.00 10.83 9.61
C GLU A 199 -5.16 10.25 8.20
N GLU A 200 -5.42 11.13 7.23
CA GLU A 200 -5.59 10.75 5.82
C GLU A 200 -4.38 9.96 5.31
N ILE A 201 -3.17 10.45 5.57
CA ILE A 201 -1.93 9.83 5.06
C ILE A 201 -1.77 8.40 5.57
N THR A 202 -2.13 8.17 6.82
CA THR A 202 -2.08 6.86 7.48
C THR A 202 -3.02 5.86 6.82
N ILE A 203 -4.27 6.25 6.57
CA ILE A 203 -5.26 5.38 5.93
C ILE A 203 -4.90 5.13 4.46
N ARG A 204 -4.42 6.15 3.75
CA ARG A 204 -3.98 6.01 2.36
C ARG A 204 -2.81 5.04 2.21
N GLU A 205 -1.80 5.12 3.07
CA GLU A 205 -0.68 4.17 3.08
C GLU A 205 -1.16 2.74 3.36
N LEU A 206 -2.05 2.55 4.33
CA LEU A 206 -2.62 1.23 4.63
C LEU A 206 -3.40 0.65 3.44
N LEU A 207 -4.20 1.48 2.77
CA LEU A 207 -4.91 1.09 1.55
C LEU A 207 -3.95 0.70 0.44
N LEU A 208 -2.95 1.53 0.14
CA LEU A 208 -1.96 1.27 -0.90
C LEU A 208 -1.15 0.01 -0.61
N ASN A 209 -0.73 -0.20 0.63
CA ASN A 209 -0.03 -1.41 1.05
C ASN A 209 -0.93 -2.64 0.95
N SER A 210 -2.21 -2.51 1.33
CA SER A 210 -3.18 -3.60 1.21
C SER A 210 -3.40 -3.99 -0.26
N ILE A 211 -3.53 -3.01 -1.16
CA ILE A 211 -3.65 -3.24 -2.60
C ILE A 211 -2.37 -3.88 -3.14
N ALA A 212 -1.19 -3.34 -2.83
CA ALA A 212 0.07 -3.82 -3.39
C ALA A 212 0.43 -5.25 -2.94
N HIS A 213 0.16 -5.60 -1.69
CA HIS A 213 0.56 -6.87 -1.10
C HIS A 213 -0.55 -7.92 -1.06
N ARG A 214 -1.71 -7.64 -1.65
CA ARG A 214 -2.77 -8.63 -1.76
C ARG A 214 -2.35 -9.76 -2.71
N GLU A 215 -2.72 -10.97 -2.33
CA GLU A 215 -2.60 -12.17 -3.11
C GLU A 215 -3.77 -12.29 -4.09
N TYR A 216 -3.60 -11.75 -5.29
CA TYR A 216 -4.61 -11.80 -6.35
C TYR A 216 -4.70 -13.14 -7.07
N ALA A 217 -3.71 -14.02 -6.89
CA ALA A 217 -3.62 -15.31 -7.55
C ALA A 217 -4.29 -16.48 -6.79
N ASN A 218 -4.48 -16.36 -5.46
CA ASN A 218 -5.11 -17.42 -4.65
C ASN A 218 -6.60 -17.16 -4.48
N PHE A 219 -7.40 -17.89 -5.26
CA PHE A 219 -8.85 -17.75 -5.39
C PHE A 219 -9.67 -18.23 -4.16
N GLY A 220 -9.04 -18.60 -3.03
CA GLY A 220 -9.59 -19.59 -2.10
C GLY A 220 -10.12 -19.15 -0.72
N MET A 221 -9.76 -18.00 -0.15
CA MET A 221 -10.13 -17.73 1.27
C MET A 221 -10.68 -16.32 1.59
N ARG A 222 -10.22 -15.24 0.94
CA ARG A 222 -10.86 -13.92 1.03
C ARG A 222 -10.84 -13.22 -0.32
N PRO A 223 -11.99 -12.98 -0.95
CA PRO A 223 -12.00 -12.39 -2.27
C PRO A 223 -11.61 -10.92 -2.27
N PHE A 224 -11.52 -10.22 -1.15
CA PHE A 224 -11.41 -8.75 -1.15
C PHE A 224 -10.69 -8.23 0.08
N ILE A 225 -10.20 -6.99 -0.01
CA ILE A 225 -9.71 -6.24 1.15
C ILE A 225 -10.92 -5.82 1.97
N GLU A 226 -10.94 -6.17 3.25
CA GLU A 226 -12.03 -5.82 4.16
C GLU A 226 -11.55 -4.81 5.19
N ILE A 227 -12.27 -3.70 5.31
CA ILE A 227 -12.00 -2.64 6.27
C ILE A 227 -13.18 -2.62 7.23
N ILE A 228 -12.92 -2.89 8.50
CA ILE A 228 -13.91 -2.87 9.57
C ILE A 228 -13.59 -1.69 10.46
N GLN A 229 -14.47 -0.70 10.47
CA GLN A 229 -14.35 0.47 11.33
C GLN A 229 -15.39 0.37 12.44
N THR A 230 -14.94 0.62 13.66
CA THR A 230 -15.75 0.77 14.87
C THR A 230 -15.44 2.12 15.50
N ARG A 231 -16.17 2.50 16.56
CA ARG A 231 -15.82 3.69 17.36
C ARG A 231 -14.48 3.59 18.07
N GLU A 232 -14.02 2.39 18.40
CA GLU A 232 -12.77 2.18 19.13
C GLU A 232 -11.56 2.03 18.22
N GLY A 233 -11.78 1.76 16.92
CA GLY A 233 -10.69 1.29 16.07
C GLY A 233 -11.07 0.93 14.65
N ILE A 234 -10.05 0.77 13.81
CA ILE A 234 -10.17 0.31 12.43
C ILE A 234 -9.25 -0.89 12.18
N THR A 235 -9.79 -1.89 11.51
CA THR A 235 -9.10 -3.14 11.16
C THR A 235 -9.08 -3.33 9.65
N PHE A 236 -7.90 -3.60 9.11
CA PHE A 236 -7.71 -3.97 7.71
C PHE A 236 -7.44 -5.47 7.63
N LYS A 237 -8.28 -6.20 6.90
CA LYS A 237 -8.11 -7.63 6.63
C LYS A 237 -7.78 -7.82 5.16
N ASN A 238 -6.59 -8.36 4.90
CA ASN A 238 -6.09 -8.58 3.55
C ASN A 238 -5.53 -10.01 3.41
N SER A 239 -5.85 -10.68 2.30
CA SER A 239 -5.22 -11.95 1.94
C SER A 239 -3.85 -11.64 1.34
N GLY A 240 -2.80 -11.58 2.17
CA GLY A 240 -1.45 -11.23 1.74
C GLY A 240 -0.48 -11.19 2.91
N LYS A 241 0.83 -11.19 2.63
CA LYS A 241 1.86 -11.01 3.67
C LYS A 241 2.13 -9.51 3.87
N PRO A 242 2.30 -9.03 5.11
CA PRO A 242 2.66 -7.64 5.33
C PRO A 242 4.06 -7.38 4.76
N PRO A 243 4.35 -6.13 4.37
CA PRO A 243 5.71 -5.73 3.98
C PRO A 243 6.73 -5.77 5.13
N PHE A 244 6.29 -5.94 6.39
CA PHE A 244 7.12 -5.93 7.59
C PHE A 244 6.98 -7.23 8.38
N ASP A 245 8.09 -7.78 8.88
CA ASP A 245 8.16 -9.06 9.61
C ASP A 245 7.46 -9.04 10.99
N SER A 246 6.90 -7.90 11.42
CA SER A 246 6.21 -7.81 12.69
C SER A 246 5.12 -6.74 12.71
N ILE A 247 3.94 -7.14 13.18
CA ILE A 247 2.82 -6.28 13.59
C ILE A 247 3.31 -5.10 14.48
N TYR A 248 4.39 -5.33 15.25
CA TYR A 248 5.06 -4.37 16.13
C TYR A 248 5.55 -3.06 15.48
N GLU A 249 6.02 -3.06 14.22
CA GLU A 249 6.51 -1.80 13.58
C GLU A 249 5.38 -0.84 13.20
N LEU A 250 4.15 -1.33 13.08
CA LEU A 250 2.95 -0.52 12.83
C LEU A 250 2.35 0.01 14.14
N GLU A 251 2.41 -0.78 15.22
CA GLU A 251 1.98 -0.39 16.57
C GLU A 251 2.85 0.74 17.15
N GLU A 252 4.17 0.70 16.97
CA GLU A 252 5.07 1.76 17.46
C GLU A 252 4.84 3.13 16.81
N LYS A 253 4.24 3.17 15.61
CA LYS A 253 3.98 4.43 14.89
C LYS A 253 2.56 4.99 15.07
N LYS A 254 1.60 4.22 15.59
CA LYS A 254 0.16 4.59 15.47
C LYS A 254 -0.65 4.14 16.70
N GLN A 255 -0.96 5.08 17.58
CA GLN A 255 -1.67 4.82 18.86
C GLN A 255 -3.13 4.32 18.72
N ASN A 256 -3.74 4.31 17.52
CA ASN A 256 -5.17 4.04 17.33
C ASN A 256 -5.52 2.95 16.31
N ILE A 257 -4.55 2.17 15.81
CA ILE A 257 -4.84 1.00 14.96
C ILE A 257 -4.87 -0.23 15.87
N THR A 258 -6.05 -0.80 16.05
CA THR A 258 -6.28 -1.84 17.06
C THR A 258 -5.74 -3.20 16.65
N GLU A 259 -5.75 -3.54 15.35
CA GLU A 259 -5.22 -4.82 14.88
C GLU A 259 -5.04 -4.87 13.36
N ILE A 260 -3.93 -5.47 12.91
CA ILE A 260 -3.73 -5.93 11.53
C ILE A 260 -3.58 -7.45 11.60
N GLU A 261 -4.71 -8.17 11.51
CA GLU A 261 -4.70 -9.63 11.57
C GLU A 261 -4.07 -10.22 10.29
N HIS A 262 -2.87 -10.79 10.43
CA HIS A 262 -2.34 -11.77 9.50
C HIS A 262 -2.55 -13.17 10.06
N TRP A 263 -3.19 -14.04 9.30
CA TRP A 263 -3.29 -15.45 9.66
C TRP A 263 -1.99 -16.15 9.26
N LEU A 264 -1.17 -16.47 10.26
CA LEU A 264 -0.20 -17.55 10.17
C LEU A 264 -1.00 -18.85 9.96
N ILE A 265 -0.74 -19.53 8.85
CA ILE A 265 -1.21 -20.89 8.65
C ILE A 265 -0.51 -21.76 9.71
N SER A 266 -1.29 -22.35 10.60
CA SER A 266 -1.00 -23.65 11.21
C SER A 266 -1.20 -24.75 10.17
#